data_AF-A0A7C5I145-F1
#
_entry.id   AF-A0A7C5I145-F1
#
_cell.length_a   1.000
_cell.length_b   1.000
_cell.length_c   1.000
_cell.angle_alpha   90.00
_cell.angle_beta   90.00
_cell.angle_gamma   90.00
#
_symmetry.space_group_name_H-M   'P 1'
#
loop_
_entity.id
_entity.type
_entity.pdbx_description
1 polymer ?
#
loop_
_entity_poly.entity_id
_entity_poly.type
_entity_poly.pdbx_seq_one_letter_code
_entity_poly.pdbx_strand_id
1 'polypeptide(L)'
;MRRLGVVTIGQSPRDDVVPELRALLPKNVIVVETGALDGLSKEEIPPPQAPERTLVTRLSDGTELQVDKAFVHGRLEAAVRSLETRVDLIAYLCS
;
A
#
# COMPACT_ATOMS: atom_id res chain seq x y z
N MET A 1 0.96 -23.70 1.15
CA MET A 1 1.34 -22.49 0.39
C MET A 1 1.68 -21.40 1.38
N ARG A 2 2.75 -20.63 1.13
CA ARG A 2 3.13 -19.47 1.94
C ARG A 2 2.45 -18.22 1.39
N ARG A 3 2.16 -17.24 2.24
CA ARG A 3 1.43 -16.02 1.89
C ARG A 3 2.26 -14.81 2.29
N LEU A 4 2.60 -13.97 1.30
CA LEU A 4 3.29 -12.71 1.50
C LEU A 4 2.28 -11.58 1.37
N GLY A 5 2.04 -10.84 2.45
CA GLY A 5 1.31 -9.60 2.46
C GLY A 5 2.20 -8.46 1.96
N VAL A 6 1.69 -7.65 1.04
CA VAL A 6 2.38 -6.50 0.48
C VAL A 6 1.55 -5.25 0.78
N VAL A 7 2.13 -4.30 1.50
CA VAL A 7 1.48 -3.06 1.91
C VAL A 7 2.11 -1.86 1.19
N THR A 8 1.31 -1.03 0.53
CA THR A 8 1.75 0.22 -0.12
C THR A 8 1.09 1.45 0.51
N ILE A 9 1.77 2.61 0.47
CA ILE A 9 1.19 3.91 0.87
C ILE A 9 0.04 4.31 -0.06
N GLY A 10 0.13 3.98 -1.35
CA GLY A 10 -0.87 4.32 -2.35
C GLY A 10 -2.05 3.36 -2.36
N GLN A 11 -2.60 3.15 -3.54
CA GLN A 11 -3.58 2.08 -3.81
C GLN A 11 -2.88 0.82 -4.30
N SER A 12 -3.52 -0.32 -4.07
CA SER A 12 -3.16 -1.61 -4.65
C SER A 12 -3.96 -1.90 -5.94
N PRO A 13 -3.44 -2.74 -6.86
CA PRO A 13 -2.12 -3.34 -6.87
C PRO A 13 -0.99 -2.31 -7.11
N ARG A 14 0.23 -2.65 -6.72
CA ARG A 14 1.41 -1.81 -7.04
C ARG A 14 2.08 -2.33 -8.33
N ASP A 15 1.53 -1.88 -9.46
CA ASP A 15 1.80 -2.43 -10.80
C ASP A 15 3.25 -2.28 -11.28
N ASP A 16 4.03 -1.35 -10.71
CA ASP A 16 5.44 -1.14 -11.05
C ASP A 16 6.38 -2.15 -10.39
N VAL A 17 5.99 -2.79 -9.28
CA VAL A 17 6.88 -3.67 -8.48
C VAL A 17 6.32 -5.07 -8.28
N VAL A 18 5.01 -5.20 -8.00
CA VAL A 18 4.43 -6.49 -7.60
C VAL A 18 4.48 -7.56 -8.70
N PRO A 19 4.27 -7.24 -9.99
CA PRO A 19 4.42 -8.23 -11.06
C PRO A 19 5.82 -8.84 -11.11
N GLU A 20 6.88 -8.03 -10.95
CA GLU A 20 8.26 -8.50 -10.93
C GLU A 20 8.55 -9.31 -9.66
N LEU A 21 8.09 -8.85 -8.50
CA LEU A 21 8.19 -9.58 -7.24
C LEU A 21 7.57 -10.98 -7.36
N ARG A 22 6.38 -11.09 -7.95
CA ARG A 22 5.72 -12.39 -8.21
C ARG A 22 6.55 -13.31 -9.10
N ALA A 23 7.24 -12.76 -10.10
CA ALA A 23 8.08 -13.54 -11.00
C ALA A 23 9.35 -14.08 -10.32
N LEU A 24 9.89 -13.36 -9.34
CA LEU A 24 11.08 -13.74 -8.58
C LEU A 24 10.79 -14.70 -7.41
N LEU A 25 9.56 -14.69 -6.89
CA LEU A 25 9.18 -15.53 -5.76
C LEU A 25 9.01 -17.02 -6.15
N PRO A 26 9.27 -17.95 -5.23
CA PRO A 26 8.96 -19.37 -5.43
C PRO A 26 7.47 -19.58 -5.75
N LYS A 27 7.17 -20.55 -6.64
CA LYS A 27 5.79 -20.85 -7.12
C LYS A 27 4.78 -21.20 -6.00
N ASN A 28 5.25 -21.55 -4.81
CA ASN A 28 4.41 -21.88 -3.65
C ASN A 28 4.10 -20.67 -2.75
N VAL A 29 4.52 -19.46 -3.14
CA VAL A 29 4.22 -18.19 -2.45
C VAL A 29 3.07 -17.47 -3.17
N ILE A 30 2.05 -17.09 -2.40
CA ILE A 30 0.92 -16.27 -2.86
C ILE A 30 1.14 -14.84 -2.34
N VAL A 31 1.07 -13.86 -3.23
CA VAL A 31 1.12 -12.44 -2.87
C VAL A 31 -0.29 -11.92 -2.61
N VAL A 32 -0.51 -11.31 -1.45
CA VAL A 32 -1.76 -10.64 -1.04
C VAL A 32 -1.46 -9.16 -0.90
N GLU A 33 -2.15 -8.31 -1.66
CA GLU A 33 -1.87 -6.87 -1.72
C GLU A 33 -2.88 -6.08 -0.90
N THR A 34 -2.44 -4.97 -0.30
CA THR A 34 -3.30 -3.98 0.35
C THR A 34 -2.63 -2.61 0.28
N GLY A 35 -3.35 -1.61 -0.19
CA GLY A 35 -2.94 -0.21 -0.19
C GLY A 35 -3.56 0.57 0.97
N ALA A 36 -2.83 1.52 1.52
CA ALA A 36 -3.35 2.41 2.56
C ALA A 36 -4.53 3.26 2.06
N LEU A 37 -4.58 3.55 0.76
CA LEU A 37 -5.62 4.35 0.11
C LEU A 37 -6.67 3.52 -0.63
N ASP A 38 -6.67 2.19 -0.46
CA ASP A 38 -7.64 1.31 -1.10
C ASP A 38 -9.07 1.70 -0.74
N GLY A 39 -9.93 1.76 -1.75
CA GLY A 39 -11.34 2.11 -1.60
C GLY A 39 -11.62 3.60 -1.39
N LEU A 40 -10.60 4.48 -1.46
CA LEU A 40 -10.77 5.92 -1.39
C LEU A 40 -10.71 6.57 -2.78
N SER A 41 -11.59 7.53 -3.02
CA SER A 41 -11.44 8.49 -4.12
C SER A 41 -10.44 9.58 -3.76
N LYS A 42 -10.00 10.36 -4.75
CA LYS A 42 -9.10 11.50 -4.54
C LYS A 42 -9.69 12.54 -3.59
N GLU A 43 -11.00 12.76 -3.68
CA GLU A 43 -11.74 13.75 -2.90
C GLU A 43 -11.87 13.35 -1.42
N GLU A 44 -11.79 12.04 -1.11
CA GLU A 44 -11.83 11.52 0.25
C GLU A 44 -10.48 11.60 0.97
N ILE A 45 -9.42 11.98 0.25
CA ILE A 45 -8.06 12.03 0.79
C ILE A 45 -7.75 13.46 1.25
N PRO A 46 -7.53 13.68 2.56
CA PRO A 46 -7.28 15.01 3.07
C PRO A 46 -5.93 15.55 2.60
N PRO A 47 -5.83 16.86 2.31
CA PRO A 47 -4.56 17.47 1.99
C PRO A 47 -3.61 17.43 3.19
N PRO A 48 -2.28 17.48 2.96
CA PRO A 48 -1.30 17.59 4.04
C PRO A 48 -1.53 18.87 4.85
N GLN A 49 -1.47 18.74 6.18
CA GLN A 49 -1.68 19.88 7.09
C GLN A 49 -0.49 20.85 7.13
N ALA A 50 0.71 20.36 6.77
CA ALA A 50 1.93 21.14 6.73
C ALA A 50 2.96 20.49 5.77
N PRO A 51 3.91 21.26 5.20
CA PRO A 51 4.89 20.73 4.23
C PRO A 51 5.72 19.54 4.74
N GLU A 52 6.10 19.52 6.01
CA GLU A 52 6.85 18.44 6.66
C GLU A 52 6.03 17.16 6.88
N ARG A 53 4.71 17.24 6.69
CA ARG A 53 3.78 16.12 6.76
C ARG A 53 3.37 15.62 5.38
N THR A 54 3.89 16.21 4.31
CA THR A 54 3.56 15.82 2.94
C THR A 54 4.27 14.53 2.57
N LEU A 55 3.49 13.53 2.17
CA LEU A 55 3.97 12.39 1.38
C LEU A 55 3.41 12.52 -0.03
N VAL A 56 4.17 12.05 -1.02
CA VAL A 56 3.69 11.94 -2.41
C VAL A 56 3.43 10.48 -2.71
N THR A 57 2.29 10.21 -3.35
CA THR A 57 1.95 8.86 -3.77
C THR A 57 1.12 8.88 -5.06
N ARG A 58 0.74 7.70 -5.54
CA ARG A 58 0.00 7.47 -6.77
C ARG A 58 -1.24 6.62 -6.49
N LEU A 59 -2.38 6.99 -7.09
CA LEU A 59 -3.58 6.16 -7.15
C LEU A 59 -3.46 5.09 -8.24
N SER A 60 -4.37 4.12 -8.25
CA SER A 60 -4.34 3.02 -9.23
C SER A 60 -4.56 3.47 -10.68
N ASP A 61 -5.17 4.64 -10.89
CA ASP A 61 -5.32 5.26 -12.21
C ASP A 61 -4.07 6.03 -12.68
N GLY A 62 -3.01 6.05 -11.87
CA GLY A 62 -1.77 6.74 -12.16
C GLY A 62 -1.69 8.19 -11.64
N THR A 63 -2.78 8.73 -11.09
CA THR A 63 -2.83 10.10 -10.55
C THR A 63 -1.89 10.27 -9.38
N GLU A 64 -0.96 11.23 -9.49
CA GLU A 64 -0.14 11.67 -8.36
C GLU A 64 -0.89 12.64 -7.46
N LEU A 65 -0.71 12.47 -6.16
CA LEU A 65 -1.26 13.37 -5.15
C LEU A 65 -0.36 13.48 -3.93
N GLN A 66 -0.57 14.55 -3.18
CA GLN A 66 0.01 14.77 -1.87
C GLN A 66 -0.98 14.31 -0.80
N VAL A 67 -0.46 13.63 0.22
CA VAL A 67 -1.26 13.07 1.31
C VAL A 67 -0.62 13.40 2.65
N ASP A 68 -1.45 13.58 3.68
CA ASP A 68 -0.98 13.82 5.03
C ASP A 68 -0.37 12.56 5.65
N LYS A 69 0.84 12.69 6.20
CA LYS A 69 1.59 11.59 6.83
C LYS A 69 0.82 10.90 7.96
N ALA A 70 0.10 11.63 8.82
CA ALA A 70 -0.61 11.00 9.93
C ALA A 70 -1.87 10.29 9.45
N PHE A 71 -2.56 10.85 8.45
CA PHE A 71 -3.68 10.17 7.79
C PHE A 71 -3.23 8.82 7.23
N VAL A 72 -2.17 8.82 6.40
CA VAL A 72 -1.61 7.60 5.82
C VAL A 72 -1.16 6.62 6.90
N HIS A 73 -0.50 7.09 7.96
CA HIS A 73 0.00 6.23 9.03
C HIS A 73 -1.13 5.41 9.68
N GLY A 74 -2.24 6.05 10.07
CA GLY A 74 -3.39 5.34 10.64
C GLY A 74 -4.00 4.31 9.66
N ARG A 75 -3.97 4.60 8.36
CA ARG A 75 -4.46 3.66 7.34
C ARG A 75 -3.49 2.49 7.11
N LEU A 76 -2.18 2.71 7.18
CA LEU A 76 -1.17 1.64 7.12
C LEU A 76 -1.32 0.67 8.29
N GLU A 77 -1.58 1.17 9.50
CA GLU A 77 -1.86 0.31 10.65
C GLU A 77 -3.09 -0.57 10.41
N ALA A 78 -4.17 0.00 9.86
CA ALA A 78 -5.37 -0.74 9.51
C ALA A 78 -5.09 -1.79 8.41
N ALA A 79 -4.30 -1.44 7.40
CA ALA A 79 -3.87 -2.35 6.33
C ALA A 79 -3.10 -3.55 6.90
N VAL A 80 -2.12 -3.31 7.78
CA VAL A 80 -1.36 -4.37 8.45
C VAL A 80 -2.27 -5.26 9.29
N ARG A 81 -3.10 -4.68 10.17
CA ARG A 81 -4.05 -5.45 10.98
C ARG A 81 -4.98 -6.31 10.14
N SER A 82 -5.38 -5.83 8.97
CA SER A 82 -6.19 -6.62 8.04
C SER A 82 -5.43 -7.85 7.53
N LEU A 83 -4.10 -7.84 7.47
CA LEU A 83 -3.27 -8.92 6.94
C LEU A 83 -2.75 -9.88 8.01
N GLU A 84 -2.64 -9.47 9.28
CA GLU A 84 -1.99 -10.23 10.36
C GLU A 84 -2.41 -11.70 10.45
N THR A 85 -3.69 -12.01 10.28
CA THR A 85 -4.21 -13.40 10.36
C THR A 85 -4.28 -14.11 9.01
N ARG A 86 -3.95 -13.40 7.91
CA ARG A 86 -4.09 -13.86 6.53
C ARG A 86 -2.75 -14.17 5.87
N VAL A 87 -1.61 -13.76 6.42
CA VAL A 87 -0.30 -13.91 5.76
C VAL A 87 0.79 -14.38 6.73
N ASP A 88 1.84 -14.99 6.18
CA ASP A 88 3.01 -15.45 6.95
C ASP A 88 4.04 -14.32 7.18
N LEU A 89 4.11 -13.35 6.27
CA LEU A 89 5.06 -12.24 6.27
C LEU A 89 4.39 -11.01 5.66
N ILE A 90 4.66 -9.82 6.21
CA ILE A 90 4.22 -8.54 5.65
C ILE A 90 5.47 -7.76 5.20
N ALA A 91 5.45 -7.30 3.95
CA ALA A 91 6.45 -6.41 3.36
C ALA A 91 5.82 -5.05 3.03
N TYR A 92 6.47 -3.97 3.45
CA TYR A 92 6.12 -2.62 3.03
C TYR A 92 6.83 -2.28 1.73
N LEU A 93 6.08 -1.88 0.70
CA LEU A 93 6.59 -1.33 -0.56
C LEU A 93 6.32 0.17 -0.59
N CYS A 94 7.23 0.91 0.04
CA CYS A 94 7.19 2.36 0.18
C CYS A 94 8.57 2.91 -0.23
N SER A 95 8.64 3.63 -1.35
CA SER A 95 9.82 4.30 -1.88
C SER A 95 9.49 5.73 -2.25
#